data_AF-A0AAU2R5C3-F1
#
_entry.id   AF-A0AAU2R5C3-F1
#
_cell.length_a   1.000
_cell.length_b   1.000
_cell.length_c   1.000
_cell.angle_alpha   90.00
_cell.angle_beta   90.00
_cell.angle_gamma   90.00
#
_symmetry.space_group_name_H-M   'P 1'
#
loop_
_entity.id
_entity.type
_entity.pdbx_description
1 polymer ?
#
loop_
_entity_poly.entity_id
_entity_poly.type
_entity_poly.pdbx_seq_one_letter_code
_entity_poly.pdbx_strand_id
1 'polypeptide(L)'
;MSSAFVRNGRQDVVASNSLARALHAPLFASETTDKHSRPNAARYTFLDPGSQQFFVDWDAAASVTAALLRAEAGREPHDRDLRELIGELSTLSPDFRRQWAAHDVRIRHDGIKRLWHPRSVTWS
;
A
#
# COMPACT_ATOMS: atom_id res chain seq x y z
N MET A 1 22.26 -13.87 14.69
CA MET A 1 21.75 -12.56 14.24
C MET A 1 20.43 -12.79 13.53
N SER A 2 19.39 -12.01 13.84
CA SER A 2 18.05 -12.16 13.23
C SER A 2 17.87 -11.20 12.05
N SER A 3 16.99 -11.55 11.10
CA SER A 3 16.65 -10.69 9.96
C SER A 3 15.77 -9.53 10.42
N ALA A 4 16.08 -8.30 10.00
CA ALA A 4 15.28 -7.11 10.34
C ALA A 4 15.35 -6.00 9.28
N PHE A 5 14.21 -5.39 8.99
CA PHE A 5 14.08 -4.16 8.20
C PHE A 5 12.91 -3.32 8.71
N VAL A 6 12.93 -2.02 8.39
CA VAL A 6 11.88 -1.06 8.75
C VAL A 6 11.28 -0.50 7.46
N ARG A 7 9.95 -0.44 7.38
CA ARG A 7 9.21 0.24 6.32
C ARG A 7 8.39 1.40 6.86
N ASN A 8 8.19 2.43 6.04
CA ASN A 8 7.18 3.45 6.31
C ASN A 8 5.79 3.01 5.81
N GLY A 9 4.76 3.84 6.02
CA GLY A 9 3.39 3.54 5.59
C GLY A 9 3.21 3.35 4.09
N ARG A 10 4.04 4.04 3.28
CA ARG A 10 4.10 3.91 1.81
C ARG A 10 4.88 2.67 1.33
N GLN A 11 5.35 1.85 2.26
CA GLN A 11 6.11 0.62 2.03
C GLN A 11 7.56 0.83 1.53
N ASP A 12 8.13 2.03 1.70
CA ASP A 12 9.55 2.26 1.45
C ASP A 12 10.38 1.60 2.56
N VAL A 13 11.43 0.86 2.18
CA VAL A 13 12.40 0.32 3.15
C VAL A 13 13.36 1.43 3.58
N VAL A 14 13.22 1.90 4.83
CA VAL A 14 14.01 3.02 5.37
C VAL A 14 15.23 2.58 6.17
N ALA A 15 15.24 1.33 6.64
CA ALA A 15 16.39 0.73 7.32
C ALA A 15 16.38 -0.80 7.14
N SER A 16 17.56 -1.43 7.11
CA SER A 16 17.69 -2.90 7.03
C SER A 16 19.05 -3.35 7.54
N ASN A 17 19.13 -4.59 8.02
CA ASN A 17 20.41 -5.27 8.24
C ASN A 17 20.79 -6.15 7.04
N SER A 18 22.03 -6.64 7.03
CA SER A 18 22.57 -7.46 5.93
C SER A 18 21.76 -8.74 5.69
N LEU A 19 21.25 -9.37 6.76
CA LEU A 19 20.45 -10.59 6.64
C LEU A 19 19.09 -10.32 5.98
N ALA A 20 18.42 -9.20 6.32
CA ALA A 20 17.19 -8.81 5.63
C ALA A 20 17.42 -8.49 4.16
N ARG A 21 18.55 -7.85 3.84
CA ARG A 21 18.97 -7.59 2.45
C ARG A 21 19.22 -8.87 1.67
N ALA A 22 19.88 -9.86 2.28
CA ALA A 22 20.10 -11.15 1.64
C ALA A 22 18.79 -11.91 1.42
N LEU A 23 17.89 -11.92 2.42
CA LEU A 23 16.61 -12.62 2.33
C LEU A 23 15.66 -12.00 1.30
N HIS A 24 15.68 -10.68 1.15
CA HIS A 24 14.85 -9.94 0.19
C HIS A 24 15.66 -9.42 -0.99
N ALA A 25 16.73 -10.12 -1.39
CA ALA A 25 17.66 -9.65 -2.41
C ALA A 25 16.98 -9.21 -3.71
N PRO A 26 15.95 -9.92 -4.23
CA PRO A 26 15.21 -9.45 -5.41
C PRO A 26 14.53 -8.09 -5.22
N LEU A 27 13.90 -7.83 -4.07
CA LEU A 27 13.31 -6.52 -3.74
C LEU A 27 14.37 -5.41 -3.70
N PHE A 28 15.55 -5.70 -3.12
CA PHE A 28 16.63 -4.71 -3.02
C PHE A 28 17.37 -4.47 -4.35
N ALA A 29 17.29 -5.41 -5.30
CA ALA A 29 17.88 -5.31 -6.63
C ALA A 29 16.91 -4.75 -7.68
N SER A 30 15.62 -4.70 -7.37
CA SER A 30 14.59 -4.20 -8.28
C SER A 30 14.78 -2.71 -8.60
N GLU A 31 14.47 -2.34 -9.84
CA GLU A 31 14.44 -0.94 -10.28
C GLU A 31 13.15 -0.22 -9.83
N THR A 32 12.15 -0.97 -9.33
CA THR A 32 10.86 -0.43 -8.88
C THR A 32 10.98 0.22 -7.49
N THR A 33 11.61 1.39 -7.47
CA THR A 33 11.97 2.14 -6.27
C THR A 33 11.10 3.38 -6.06
N ASP A 34 11.19 4.02 -4.90
CA ASP A 34 10.60 5.35 -4.70
C ASP A 34 11.39 6.45 -5.44
N LYS A 35 10.88 7.69 -5.39
CA LYS A 35 11.52 8.87 -6.01
C LYS A 35 12.92 9.20 -5.45
N HIS A 36 13.34 8.54 -4.37
CA HIS A 36 14.65 8.66 -3.74
C HIS A 36 15.49 7.39 -3.89
N SER A 37 15.13 6.51 -4.84
CA SER A 37 15.80 5.24 -5.12
C SER A 37 15.82 4.27 -3.94
N ARG A 38 14.83 4.36 -3.04
CA ARG A 38 14.64 3.40 -1.95
C ARG A 38 13.83 2.21 -2.46
N PRO A 39 14.18 0.97 -2.06
CA PRO A 39 13.33 -0.19 -2.34
C PRO A 39 11.92 0.04 -1.79
N ASN A 40 10.91 -0.13 -2.63
CA ASN A 40 9.51 0.02 -2.24
C ASN A 40 8.79 -1.32 -2.41
N ALA A 41 8.30 -1.90 -1.32
CA ALA A 41 7.71 -3.25 -1.36
C ALA A 41 6.39 -3.29 -2.14
N ALA A 42 5.63 -2.19 -2.22
CA ALA A 42 4.41 -2.14 -2.99
C ALA A 42 4.67 -2.08 -4.49
N ARG A 43 5.60 -1.22 -4.93
CA ARG A 43 6.03 -1.20 -6.34
C ARG A 43 6.63 -2.53 -6.77
N TYR A 44 7.49 -3.12 -5.94
CA TYR A 44 8.02 -4.45 -6.22
C TYR A 44 6.91 -5.48 -6.41
N THR A 45 5.97 -5.56 -5.48
CA THR A 45 4.88 -6.56 -5.52
C THR A 45 4.01 -6.43 -6.78
N PHE A 46 3.75 -5.21 -7.26
CA PHE A 46 2.75 -4.98 -8.30
C PHE A 46 3.29 -4.57 -9.67
N LEU A 47 4.54 -4.11 -9.75
CA LEU A 47 5.15 -3.58 -10.98
C LEU A 47 6.41 -4.36 -11.40
N ASP A 48 7.09 -5.05 -10.48
CA ASP A 48 8.25 -5.87 -10.83
C ASP A 48 7.80 -7.29 -11.23
N PRO A 49 8.15 -7.76 -12.44
CA PRO A 49 7.75 -9.08 -12.90
C PRO A 49 8.40 -10.23 -12.10
N GLY A 50 9.54 -9.98 -11.45
CA GLY A 50 10.22 -10.93 -10.58
C GLY A 50 9.48 -11.19 -9.26
N SER A 51 8.50 -10.35 -8.89
CA SER A 51 7.75 -10.54 -7.63
C SER A 51 6.95 -11.83 -7.58
N GLN A 52 6.38 -12.27 -8.72
CA GLN A 52 5.60 -13.51 -8.80
C GLN A 52 6.44 -14.78 -8.56
N GLN A 53 7.76 -14.70 -8.76
CA GLN A 53 8.68 -15.80 -8.48
C GLN A 53 9.28 -15.71 -7.07
N PHE A 54 9.21 -14.53 -6.44
CA PHE A 54 9.75 -14.29 -5.12
C PHE A 54 8.80 -14.75 -4.00
N PHE A 55 7.50 -14.49 -4.15
CA PHE A 55 6.51 -14.91 -3.16
C PHE A 55 5.98 -16.31 -3.46
N VAL A 56 5.97 -17.18 -2.45
CA VAL A 56 5.35 -18.52 -2.55
C VAL A 56 3.85 -18.40 -2.82
N ASP A 57 3.19 -17.47 -2.13
CA ASP A 57 1.79 -17.09 -2.37
C ASP A 57 1.75 -15.60 -2.69
N TRP A 58 1.87 -15.30 -3.98
CA TRP A 58 1.89 -13.93 -4.48
C TRP A 58 0.54 -13.22 -4.28
N ASP A 59 -0.58 -13.93 -4.46
CA ASP A 59 -1.91 -13.35 -4.30
C ASP A 59 -2.16 -12.91 -2.85
N ALA A 60 -1.73 -13.71 -1.86
CA ALA A 60 -1.80 -13.33 -0.46
C ALA A 60 -0.91 -12.11 -0.16
N ALA A 61 0.33 -12.09 -0.67
CA ALA A 61 1.24 -10.96 -0.48
C ALA A 61 0.69 -9.66 -1.10
N ALA A 62 0.13 -9.74 -2.31
CA ALA A 62 -0.52 -8.64 -3.00
C ALA A 62 -1.73 -8.13 -2.21
N SER A 63 -2.59 -9.03 -1.73
CA SER A 63 -3.77 -8.66 -0.94
C SER A 63 -3.40 -7.92 0.35
N VAL A 64 -2.42 -8.43 1.10
CA VAL A 64 -1.91 -7.79 2.32
C VAL A 64 -1.31 -6.41 2.00
N THR A 65 -0.54 -6.30 0.93
CA THR A 65 0.09 -5.03 0.53
C THR A 65 -0.97 -3.96 0.19
N ALA A 66 -2.01 -4.33 -0.57
CA ALA A 66 -3.12 -3.42 -0.86
C ALA A 66 -3.90 -3.02 0.39
N ALA A 67 -4.08 -3.95 1.35
CA ALA A 67 -4.72 -3.66 2.63
C ALA A 67 -3.92 -2.65 3.48
N LEU A 68 -2.59 -2.81 3.55
CA LEU A 68 -1.70 -1.88 4.26
C LEU A 68 -1.75 -0.47 3.66
N LEU A 69 -1.69 -0.34 2.33
CA LEU A 69 -1.79 0.97 1.67
C LEU A 69 -3.14 1.64 1.90
N ARG A 70 -4.23 0.87 1.96
CA ARG A 70 -5.56 1.41 2.26
C ARG A 70 -5.67 1.89 3.71
N ALA A 71 -5.17 1.09 4.65
CA ALA A 71 -5.14 1.48 6.05
C ALA A 71 -4.34 2.79 6.22
N GLU A 72 -3.21 2.91 5.54
CA GLU A 72 -2.39 4.11 5.54
C GLU A 72 -3.12 5.30 4.89
N ALA A 73 -3.82 5.10 3.77
CA ALA A 73 -4.59 6.16 3.12
C ALA A 73 -5.75 6.66 3.98
N GLY A 74 -6.34 5.80 4.81
CA GLY A 74 -7.32 6.20 5.82
C GLY A 74 -6.70 6.97 6.99
N ARG A 75 -5.48 6.61 7.39
CA ARG A 75 -4.73 7.22 8.50
C ARG A 75 -4.18 8.60 8.13
N GLU A 76 -3.61 8.73 6.93
CA GLU A 76 -2.95 9.93 6.41
C GLU A 76 -3.60 10.38 5.10
N PRO A 77 -4.87 10.81 5.11
CA PRO A 77 -5.62 11.09 3.89
C PRO A 77 -5.02 12.22 3.05
N HIS A 78 -4.15 13.07 3.64
CA HIS A 78 -3.50 14.21 2.99
C HIS A 78 -2.07 13.94 2.49
N ASP A 79 -1.52 12.73 2.66
CA ASP A 79 -0.21 12.38 2.15
C ASP A 79 -0.22 12.34 0.60
N ARG A 80 0.46 13.31 -0.01
CA ARG A 80 0.55 13.44 -1.47
C ARG A 80 1.31 12.27 -2.10
N ASP A 81 2.42 11.85 -1.49
CA ASP A 81 3.26 10.81 -2.06
C ASP A 81 2.57 9.44 -2.01
N LEU A 82 1.77 9.19 -0.97
CA LEU A 82 0.94 7.99 -0.89
C LEU A 82 -0.14 7.97 -1.98
N ARG A 83 -0.81 9.10 -2.22
CA ARG A 83 -1.81 9.19 -3.30
C ARG A 83 -1.19 9.01 -4.68
N GLU A 84 0.00 9.58 -4.89
CA GLU A 84 0.79 9.39 -6.13
C GLU A 84 1.13 7.89 -6.32
N LEU A 85 1.61 7.21 -5.27
CA LEU A 85 1.86 5.77 -5.30
C LEU A 85 0.59 4.96 -5.63
N ILE A 86 -0.53 5.23 -4.97
CA ILE A 86 -1.79 4.53 -5.24
C ILE A 86 -2.26 4.78 -6.68
N GLY A 87 -2.11 6.01 -7.19
CA GLY A 87 -2.45 6.37 -8.57
C GLY A 87 -1.57 5.65 -9.60
N GLU A 88 -0.26 5.60 -9.35
CA GLU A 88 0.71 4.84 -10.15
C GLU A 88 0.33 3.36 -10.20
N LEU A 89 0.17 2.71 -9.05
CA LEU A 89 -0.17 1.29 -8.95
C LEU A 89 -1.54 1.00 -9.59
N SER A 90 -2.52 1.88 -9.41
CA SER A 90 -3.84 1.77 -10.03
C SER A 90 -3.77 1.88 -11.55
N THR A 91 -2.88 2.71 -12.09
CA THR A 91 -2.71 2.88 -13.53
C THR A 91 -2.00 1.68 -14.14
N LEU A 92 -0.89 1.26 -13.53
CA LEU A 92 0.05 0.32 -14.13
C LEU A 92 -0.27 -1.15 -13.81
N SER A 93 -0.98 -1.46 -12.73
CA SER A 93 -1.22 -2.83 -12.29
C SER A 93 -2.72 -3.18 -12.27
N PRO A 94 -3.19 -4.02 -13.21
CA PRO A 94 -4.54 -4.58 -13.16
C PRO A 94 -4.79 -5.38 -11.87
N ASP A 95 -3.77 -6.03 -11.34
CA ASP A 95 -3.87 -6.85 -10.12
C ASP A 95 -4.04 -5.97 -8.89
N PHE A 96 -3.30 -4.85 -8.80
CA PHE A 96 -3.52 -3.86 -7.76
C PHE A 96 -4.95 -3.33 -7.80
N ARG A 97 -5.47 -2.97 -8.99
CA ARG A 97 -6.87 -2.49 -9.11
C ARG A 97 -7.87 -3.50 -8.57
N ARG A 98 -7.68 -4.80 -8.84
CA ARG A 98 -8.57 -5.85 -8.32
C ARG A 98 -8.50 -5.95 -6.79
N GLN A 99 -7.29 -6.02 -6.23
CA GLN A 99 -7.08 -6.09 -4.77
C GLN A 99 -7.54 -4.80 -4.06
N TRP A 100 -7.41 -3.65 -4.72
CA TRP A 100 -7.87 -2.37 -4.23
C TRP A 100 -9.41 -2.28 -4.20
N ALA A 101 -10.09 -2.70 -5.26
CA ALA A 101 -11.55 -2.64 -5.33
C ALA A 101 -12.26 -3.64 -4.40
N ALA A 102 -11.67 -4.83 -4.18
CA ALA A 102 -12.29 -5.90 -3.39
C ALA A 102 -12.69 -5.49 -1.95
N HIS A 103 -11.99 -4.51 -1.36
CA HIS A 103 -12.31 -4.00 -0.03
C HIS A 103 -13.06 -2.65 -0.04
N ASP A 104 -12.96 -1.83 -1.09
CA ASP A 104 -13.81 -0.64 -1.22
C ASP A 104 -15.29 -1.04 -1.33
N VAL A 105 -15.57 -2.17 -1.99
CA VAL A 105 -16.90 -2.78 -2.03
C VAL A 105 -17.35 -3.19 -0.62
N ARG A 106 -16.51 -3.90 0.15
CA ARG A 106 -16.83 -4.29 1.54
C ARG A 106 -17.05 -3.08 2.46
N ILE A 107 -16.23 -2.04 2.38
CA ILE A 107 -16.40 -0.81 3.19
C ILE A 107 -17.65 -0.02 2.77
N ARG A 108 -18.00 0.00 1.48
CA ARG A 108 -19.20 0.69 0.98
C ARG A 108 -20.51 -0.03 1.33
N HIS A 109 -20.49 -1.33 1.65
CA HIS A 109 -21.69 -2.07 2.04
C HIS A 109 -22.09 -1.89 3.51
N ASP A 110 -21.19 -1.45 4.39
CA ASP A 110 -21.44 -1.38 5.84
C ASP A 110 -21.61 0.05 6.41
N GLY A 111 -21.68 1.08 5.55
CA GLY A 111 -21.68 2.47 5.98
C GLY A 111 -23.06 3.09 6.22
N ILE A 112 -23.61 3.02 7.45
CA ILE A 112 -24.67 3.95 7.88
C ILE A 112 -24.03 5.31 8.18
N LYS A 113 -24.21 6.30 7.30
CA LYS A 113 -23.88 7.69 7.60
C LYS A 113 -24.96 8.30 8.49
N ARG A 114 -24.72 8.40 9.79
CA ARG A 114 -25.49 9.32 10.66
C ARG A 114 -24.86 10.71 10.54
N LEU A 115 -25.61 11.62 9.93
CA LEU A 115 -25.27 13.03 9.85
C LEU A 115 -26.03 13.77 10.95
N TRP A 116 -25.34 14.61 11.72
CA TRP A 116 -25.99 15.60 12.55
C TRP A 116 -26.50 16.72 11.66
N HIS A 117 -27.82 16.77 11.45
CA HIS A 117 -28.46 17.93 10.86
C HIS A 117 -28.58 19.02 11.95
N PRO A 118 -27.89 20.16 11.83
CA PRO A 118 -28.18 21.30 12.70
C PRO A 118 -29.61 21.75 12.40
N ARG A 119 -30.51 21.60 13.38
CA ARG A 119 -31.86 22.15 13.31
C ARG A 119 -31.77 23.67 13.16
N SER A 120 -32.57 24.15 12.24
CA SER A 120 -32.85 25.53 11.88
C SER A 120 -32.92 26.48 13.07
N VAL A 121 -32.28 27.65 12.89
CA VAL A 121 -32.54 28.89 13.63
C VAL A 121 -34.04 29.10 13.73
N THR A 122 -34.55 29.19 14.96
CA THR A 122 -35.90 29.70 15.22
C THR A 122 -35.74 31.16 15.62
N TRP A 123 -36.22 32.07 14.79
CA TRP A 123 -36.36 33.48 15.16
C TRP A 123 -37.55 33.62 16.10
N SER A 124 -37.33 34.27 17.23
CA SER A 124 -38.35 34.94 18.04
C SER A 124 -37.70 36.14 18.71
#